data_AF-A0A6B3HU60-F1
#
_entry.id   AF-A0A6B3HU60-F1
#
_cell.length_a   1.000
_cell.length_b   1.000
_cell.length_c   1.000
_cell.angle_alpha   90.00
_cell.angle_beta   90.00
_cell.angle_gamma   90.00
#
_symmetry.space_group_name_H-M   'P 1'
#
loop_
_entity.id
_entity.type
_entity.pdbx_description
1 polymer ?
#
loop_
_entity_poly.entity_id
_entity_poly.type
_entity_poly.pdbx_seq_one_letter_code
_entity_poly.pdbx_strand_id
1 'polypeptide(L)'
;VRFAVEAVEATIDAVGAARTGIRLSPGGTFWGVEEKDVPELYAVLLGELARLEPAYVHLEATVEDEILVALRRAWPGTLVMNPVLPMGDRRAERPDADRWLGLGADLISFGRAFIANPDLVERLRAGLPLAAEDAATYFQGGDAGYVTYPAYQHAG
;
A
#
# COMPACT_ATOMS: atom_id res chain seq x y z
N VAL A 1 17.95 -10.46 -2.88
CA VAL A 1 17.66 -9.28 -2.03
C VAL A 1 18.65 -8.12 -2.15
N ARG A 2 19.95 -8.36 -2.47
CA ARG A 2 21.02 -7.34 -2.49
C ARG A 2 20.63 -5.97 -3.07
N PHE A 3 20.14 -5.94 -4.32
CA PHE A 3 19.80 -4.68 -4.99
C PHE A 3 18.80 -3.83 -4.20
N ALA A 4 17.73 -4.45 -3.66
CA ALA A 4 16.73 -3.72 -2.89
C ALA A 4 17.30 -3.18 -1.56
N VAL A 5 18.19 -3.94 -0.91
CA VAL A 5 18.85 -3.54 0.33
C VAL A 5 19.81 -2.36 0.08
N GLU A 6 20.67 -2.47 -0.94
CA GLU A 6 21.61 -1.39 -1.32
C GLU A 6 20.88 -0.10 -1.74
N ALA A 7 19.75 -0.22 -2.43
CA ALA A 7 18.94 0.94 -2.81
C ALA A 7 18.32 1.65 -1.58
N VAL A 8 17.84 0.87 -0.61
CA VAL A 8 17.33 1.43 0.66
C VAL A 8 18.47 2.07 1.45
N GLU A 9 19.60 1.39 1.59
CA GLU A 9 20.79 1.90 2.28
C GLU A 9 21.26 3.23 1.67
N ALA A 10 21.43 3.31 0.35
CA ALA A 10 21.82 4.54 -0.33
C ALA A 10 20.79 5.68 -0.16
N THR A 11 19.50 5.34 -0.10
CA THR A 11 18.44 6.32 0.17
C THR A 11 18.51 6.81 1.62
N ILE A 12 18.77 5.90 2.57
CA ILE A 12 18.96 6.23 3.98
C ILE A 12 20.18 7.13 4.18
N ASP A 13 21.29 6.87 3.48
CA ASP A 13 22.46 7.75 3.53
C ASP A 13 22.15 9.16 3.03
N ALA A 14 21.28 9.28 2.00
CA ALA A 14 20.91 10.56 1.42
C ALA A 14 19.90 11.36 2.26
N VAL A 15 18.88 10.71 2.84
CA VAL A 15 17.75 11.40 3.49
C VAL A 15 17.44 10.93 4.91
N GLY A 16 18.11 9.92 5.43
CA GLY A 16 17.93 9.36 6.77
C GLY A 16 16.80 8.33 6.85
N ALA A 17 16.98 7.33 7.72
CA ALA A 17 16.09 6.18 7.86
C ALA A 17 14.64 6.54 8.18
N ALA A 18 14.43 7.53 9.06
CA ALA A 18 13.10 8.03 9.44
C ALA A 18 12.31 8.69 8.28
N ARG A 19 12.95 8.93 7.12
CA ARG A 19 12.32 9.48 5.90
C ARG A 19 12.34 8.52 4.72
N THR A 20 12.79 7.28 4.93
CA THR A 20 12.89 6.26 3.89
C THR A 20 11.91 5.13 4.19
N GLY A 21 11.12 4.74 3.19
CA GLY A 21 10.31 3.52 3.22
C GLY A 21 10.45 2.76 1.92
N ILE A 22 10.08 1.48 1.92
CA ILE A 22 10.09 0.62 0.73
C ILE A 22 8.72 -0.01 0.51
N ARG A 23 8.24 -0.02 -0.74
CA ARG A 23 6.99 -0.67 -1.13
C ARG A 23 7.29 -1.96 -1.90
N LEU A 24 6.59 -3.02 -1.56
CA LEU A 24 6.80 -4.38 -2.06
C LEU A 24 5.47 -5.03 -2.41
N SER A 25 5.48 -5.89 -3.43
CA SER A 25 4.32 -6.64 -3.92
C SER A 25 4.63 -8.14 -3.95
N PRO A 26 4.71 -8.82 -2.78
CA PRO A 26 5.06 -10.24 -2.72
C PRO A 26 4.13 -11.11 -3.56
N GLY A 27 4.69 -11.94 -4.43
CA GLY A 27 3.92 -12.78 -5.37
C GLY A 27 3.26 -12.01 -6.51
N GLY A 28 3.51 -10.71 -6.66
CA GLY A 28 2.97 -9.91 -7.75
C GLY A 28 3.59 -10.30 -9.09
N THR A 29 2.78 -10.84 -10.00
CA THR A 29 3.21 -11.32 -11.33
C THR A 29 3.02 -10.28 -12.44
N PHE A 30 2.94 -9.01 -12.07
CA PHE A 30 2.73 -7.91 -13.00
C PHE A 30 3.91 -7.78 -13.98
N TRP A 31 3.63 -7.42 -15.24
CA TRP A 31 4.65 -7.04 -16.23
C TRP A 31 5.70 -8.11 -16.53
N GLY A 32 5.34 -9.39 -16.42
CA GLY A 32 6.24 -10.51 -16.72
C GLY A 32 7.18 -10.89 -15.58
N VAL A 33 6.92 -10.41 -14.36
CA VAL A 33 7.61 -10.86 -13.15
C VAL A 33 7.10 -12.26 -12.76
N GLU A 34 8.04 -13.14 -12.40
CA GLU A 34 7.76 -14.44 -11.80
C GLU A 34 8.53 -14.58 -10.49
N GLU A 35 7.85 -15.00 -9.42
CA GLU A 35 8.44 -15.33 -8.13
C GLU A 35 8.05 -16.77 -7.75
N LYS A 36 9.00 -17.56 -7.24
CA LYS A 36 8.78 -18.99 -6.92
C LYS A 36 8.83 -19.28 -5.42
N ASP A 37 9.67 -18.55 -4.68
CA ASP A 37 9.93 -18.79 -3.26
C ASP A 37 9.56 -17.53 -2.44
N VAL A 38 8.30 -17.09 -2.55
CA VAL A 38 7.84 -15.81 -1.97
C VAL A 38 8.08 -15.76 -0.45
N PRO A 39 7.64 -16.74 0.37
CA PRO A 39 7.85 -16.65 1.82
C PRO A 39 9.33 -16.51 2.21
N GLU A 40 10.20 -17.33 1.61
CA GLU A 40 11.64 -17.39 1.89
C GLU A 40 12.35 -16.11 1.43
N LEU A 41 12.08 -15.65 0.21
CA LEU A 41 12.68 -14.45 -0.36
C LEU A 41 12.37 -13.22 0.50
N TYR A 42 11.11 -13.04 0.86
CA TYR A 42 10.67 -11.87 1.60
C TYR A 42 11.06 -11.96 3.09
N ALA A 43 11.14 -13.16 3.68
CA ALA A 43 11.70 -13.31 5.02
C ALA A 43 13.17 -12.85 5.08
N VAL A 44 13.99 -13.24 4.10
CA VAL A 44 15.39 -12.77 4.00
C VAL A 44 15.44 -11.26 3.75
N LEU A 45 14.62 -10.74 2.82
CA LEU A 45 14.60 -9.32 2.50
C LEU A 45 14.22 -8.46 3.73
N LEU A 46 13.15 -8.83 4.44
CA LEU A 46 12.70 -8.10 5.62
C LEU A 46 13.71 -8.20 6.77
N GLY A 47 14.40 -9.34 6.90
CA GLY A 47 15.49 -9.50 7.86
C GLY A 47 16.64 -8.53 7.62
N GLU A 48 17.09 -8.37 6.37
CA GLU A 48 18.13 -7.39 6.02
C GLU A 48 17.64 -5.95 6.18
N LEU A 49 16.43 -5.64 5.71
CA LEU A 49 15.83 -4.30 5.85
C LEU A 49 15.65 -3.89 7.32
N ALA A 50 15.36 -4.83 8.21
CA ALA A 50 15.15 -4.54 9.63
C ALA A 50 16.41 -3.95 10.29
N ARG A 51 17.59 -4.32 9.80
CA ARG A 51 18.89 -3.81 10.29
C ARG A 51 19.14 -2.36 9.89
N LEU A 52 18.46 -1.89 8.84
CA LEU A 52 18.56 -0.52 8.33
C LEU A 52 17.54 0.43 8.99
N GLU A 53 16.57 -0.13 9.73
CA GLU A 53 15.53 0.62 10.45
C GLU A 53 14.79 1.70 9.62
N PRO A 54 14.35 1.42 8.37
CA PRO A 54 13.56 2.39 7.60
C PRO A 54 12.24 2.72 8.31
N ALA A 55 11.67 3.89 8.00
CA ALA A 55 10.44 4.39 8.60
C ALA A 55 9.27 3.40 8.49
N TYR A 56 9.16 2.70 7.37
CA TYR A 56 8.14 1.67 7.15
C TYR A 56 8.50 0.72 5.99
N VAL A 57 7.87 -0.46 6.01
CA VAL A 57 7.65 -1.30 4.83
C VAL A 57 6.19 -1.17 4.42
N HIS A 58 5.93 -1.11 3.12
CA HIS A 58 4.59 -1.05 2.55
C HIS A 58 4.34 -2.30 1.70
N LEU A 59 3.42 -3.16 2.11
CA LEU A 59 3.05 -4.37 1.37
C LEU A 59 1.75 -4.19 0.59
N GLU A 60 1.66 -4.88 -0.53
CA GLU A 60 0.41 -5.03 -1.29
C GLU A 60 -0.18 -6.42 -1.11
N ALA A 61 -1.51 -6.51 -1.12
CA ALA A 61 -2.24 -7.78 -1.06
C ALA A 61 -2.19 -8.53 -2.41
N THR A 62 -1.00 -8.99 -2.80
CA THR A 62 -0.71 -9.68 -4.08
C THR A 62 -0.51 -11.19 -3.94
N VAL A 63 -0.54 -11.70 -2.71
CA VAL A 63 -0.40 -13.12 -2.35
C VAL A 63 -1.40 -13.45 -1.24
N GLU A 64 -1.56 -14.73 -0.90
CA GLU A 64 -2.47 -15.20 0.14
C GLU A 64 -2.20 -14.54 1.51
N ASP A 65 -3.26 -14.31 2.27
CA ASP A 65 -3.21 -13.66 3.57
C ASP A 65 -2.26 -14.34 4.56
N GLU A 66 -2.19 -15.67 4.51
CA GLU A 66 -1.32 -16.45 5.39
C GLU A 66 0.15 -16.05 5.21
N ILE A 67 0.58 -15.83 3.97
CA ILE A 67 1.93 -15.39 3.63
C ILE A 67 2.15 -13.96 4.12
N LEU A 68 1.23 -13.04 3.84
CA LEU A 68 1.34 -11.63 4.28
C LEU A 68 1.36 -11.49 5.81
N VAL A 69 0.56 -12.29 6.53
CA VAL A 69 0.57 -12.35 8.00
C VAL A 69 1.89 -12.92 8.52
N ALA A 70 2.47 -13.92 7.85
CA ALA A 70 3.80 -14.41 8.19
C ALA A 70 4.87 -13.32 7.98
N LEU A 71 4.80 -12.56 6.89
CA LEU A 71 5.68 -11.41 6.63
C LEU A 71 5.52 -10.31 7.67
N ARG A 72 4.28 -10.01 8.11
CA ARG A 72 4.05 -9.07 9.22
C ARG A 72 4.77 -9.50 10.49
N ARG A 73 4.74 -10.79 10.82
CA ARG A 73 5.43 -11.36 12.00
C ARG A 73 6.96 -11.26 11.88
N ALA A 74 7.50 -11.36 10.66
CA ALA A 74 8.94 -11.25 10.40
C ALA A 74 9.45 -9.81 10.43
N TRP A 75 8.61 -8.83 10.05
CA TRP A 75 8.94 -7.41 10.06
C TRP A 75 8.74 -6.81 11.46
N PRO A 76 9.74 -6.23 12.13
CA PRO A 76 9.57 -5.63 13.46
C PRO A 76 9.10 -4.16 13.41
N GLY A 77 9.24 -3.48 12.27
CA GLY A 77 8.93 -2.06 12.12
C GLY A 77 7.47 -1.77 11.77
N THR A 78 7.22 -0.51 11.39
CA THR A 78 5.92 -0.04 10.90
C THR A 78 5.57 -0.72 9.59
N LEU A 79 4.38 -1.32 9.51
CA LEU A 79 3.81 -1.89 8.29
C LEU A 79 2.67 -1.03 7.76
N VAL A 80 2.81 -0.55 6.52
CA VAL A 80 1.71 -0.03 5.71
C VAL A 80 1.16 -1.18 4.86
N MET A 81 -0.16 -1.37 4.83
CA MET A 81 -0.80 -2.38 3.98
C MET A 81 -1.68 -1.73 2.92
N ASN A 82 -1.51 -2.12 1.66
CA ASN A 82 -2.47 -1.88 0.59
C ASN A 82 -3.44 -3.08 0.51
N PRO A 83 -4.71 -2.93 0.93
CA PRO A 83 -5.56 -4.08 1.27
C PRO A 83 -6.05 -4.94 0.12
N VAL A 84 -5.91 -4.47 -1.11
CA VAL A 84 -6.52 -5.09 -2.31
C VAL A 84 -5.49 -5.25 -3.40
N LEU A 85 -5.73 -6.21 -4.29
CA LEU A 85 -4.92 -6.38 -5.49
C LEU A 85 -4.92 -5.07 -6.31
N PRO A 86 -3.76 -4.45 -6.59
CA PRO A 86 -3.69 -3.17 -7.29
C PRO A 86 -4.37 -3.18 -8.66
N MET A 87 -4.21 -4.29 -9.41
CA MET A 87 -4.81 -4.50 -10.72
C MET A 87 -6.14 -5.28 -10.67
N GLY A 88 -6.74 -5.43 -9.48
CA GLY A 88 -8.05 -6.05 -9.31
C GLY A 88 -9.22 -5.14 -9.68
N ASP A 89 -10.41 -5.71 -9.75
CA ASP A 89 -11.65 -5.03 -10.14
C ASP A 89 -12.28 -4.14 -9.06
N ARG A 90 -11.98 -4.38 -7.78
CA ARG A 90 -12.53 -3.63 -6.64
C ARG A 90 -11.52 -2.74 -5.94
N ARG A 91 -11.92 -1.55 -5.51
CA ARG A 91 -11.12 -0.69 -4.61
C ARG A 91 -11.13 -1.21 -3.16
N ALA A 92 -10.18 -0.75 -2.36
CA ALA A 92 -10.18 -0.94 -0.92
C ALA A 92 -11.26 -0.07 -0.26
N GLU A 93 -11.97 -0.64 0.72
CA GLU A 93 -12.96 0.06 1.53
C GLU A 93 -12.64 -0.06 3.03
N ARG A 94 -13.45 0.58 3.86
CA ARG A 94 -13.27 0.55 5.33
C ARG A 94 -13.20 -0.87 5.91
N PRO A 95 -14.05 -1.84 5.51
CA PRO A 95 -13.95 -3.20 6.04
C PRO A 95 -12.61 -3.89 5.72
N ASP A 96 -12.03 -3.62 4.55
CA ASP A 96 -10.70 -4.15 4.20
C ASP A 96 -9.62 -3.56 5.12
N ALA A 97 -9.71 -2.26 5.39
CA ALA A 97 -8.80 -1.56 6.28
C ALA A 97 -8.89 -2.07 7.72
N ASP A 98 -10.11 -2.13 8.28
CA ASP A 98 -10.37 -2.62 9.63
C ASP A 98 -9.86 -4.06 9.81
N ARG A 99 -10.04 -4.90 8.79
CA ARG A 99 -9.52 -6.28 8.77
C ARG A 99 -8.00 -6.31 8.85
N TRP A 100 -7.30 -5.58 7.99
CA TRP A 100 -5.82 -5.60 7.95
C TRP A 100 -5.18 -4.96 9.18
N LEU A 101 -5.81 -3.94 9.76
CA LEU A 101 -5.42 -3.41 11.08
C LEU A 101 -5.54 -4.51 12.15
N GLY A 102 -6.64 -5.28 12.14
CA GLY A 102 -6.82 -6.44 13.02
C GLY A 102 -5.83 -7.57 12.81
N LEU A 103 -5.24 -7.67 11.61
CA LEU A 103 -4.18 -8.63 11.27
C LEU A 103 -2.76 -8.11 11.56
N GLY A 104 -2.63 -6.89 12.08
CA GLY A 104 -1.37 -6.34 12.58
C GLY A 104 -0.71 -5.30 11.68
N ALA A 105 -1.36 -4.82 10.62
CA ALA A 105 -0.89 -3.63 9.92
C ALA A 105 -1.00 -2.40 10.84
N ASP A 106 -0.03 -1.49 10.77
CA ASP A 106 -0.03 -0.25 11.56
C ASP A 106 -0.77 0.87 10.82
N LEU A 107 -0.72 0.85 9.49
CA LEU A 107 -1.28 1.85 8.59
C LEU A 107 -1.90 1.18 7.37
N ILE A 108 -2.93 1.82 6.79
CA ILE A 108 -3.59 1.36 5.58
C ILE A 108 -3.43 2.40 4.48
N SER A 109 -3.05 1.96 3.28
CA SER A 109 -2.99 2.80 2.10
C SER A 109 -4.21 2.58 1.21
N PHE A 110 -4.70 3.68 0.61
CA PHE A 110 -5.80 3.65 -0.36
C PHE A 110 -5.32 4.27 -1.67
N GLY A 111 -5.59 3.61 -2.79
CA GLY A 111 -5.30 4.13 -4.13
C GLY A 111 -6.53 4.72 -4.79
N ARG A 112 -7.31 3.88 -5.47
CA ARG A 112 -8.52 4.26 -6.23
C ARG A 112 -9.52 5.10 -5.43
N ALA A 113 -9.74 4.76 -4.16
CA ALA A 113 -10.64 5.53 -3.30
C ALA A 113 -10.16 6.99 -3.14
N PHE A 114 -8.86 7.24 -3.02
CA PHE A 114 -8.32 8.60 -2.91
C PHE A 114 -8.39 9.39 -4.22
N ILE A 115 -8.37 8.71 -5.38
CA ILE A 115 -8.52 9.38 -6.69
C ILE A 115 -9.85 10.13 -6.76
N ALA A 116 -10.95 9.45 -6.42
CA ALA A 116 -12.29 10.02 -6.54
C ALA A 116 -12.76 10.81 -5.30
N ASN A 117 -12.02 10.74 -4.18
CA ASN A 117 -12.43 11.28 -2.89
C ASN A 117 -11.25 12.05 -2.27
N PRO A 118 -11.08 13.36 -2.58
CA PRO A 118 -9.99 14.15 -2.00
C PRO A 118 -10.09 14.27 -0.47
N ASP A 119 -11.30 14.10 0.07
CA ASP A 119 -11.66 14.12 1.48
C ASP A 119 -11.87 12.70 2.07
N LEU A 120 -11.28 11.66 1.45
CA LEU A 120 -11.50 10.25 1.83
C LEU A 120 -11.40 9.98 3.34
N VAL A 121 -10.41 10.58 4.02
CA VAL A 121 -10.20 10.38 5.46
C VAL A 121 -11.43 10.80 6.27
N GLU A 122 -12.01 11.96 5.95
CA GLU A 122 -13.22 12.45 6.62
C GLU A 122 -14.41 11.56 6.30
N ARG A 123 -14.54 11.10 5.05
CA ARG A 123 -15.61 10.19 4.67
C ARG A 123 -15.55 8.87 5.42
N LEU A 124 -14.36 8.28 5.53
CA LEU A 124 -14.17 7.03 6.28
C LEU A 124 -14.45 7.23 7.78
N ARG A 125 -14.00 8.36 8.36
CA ARG A 125 -14.22 8.70 9.76
C ARG A 125 -15.70 8.87 10.09
N ALA A 126 -16.43 9.61 9.27
CA ALA A 126 -17.84 9.93 9.49
C ALA A 126 -18.82 8.91 8.88
N GLY A 127 -18.32 7.88 8.17
CA GLY A 127 -19.17 6.89 7.49
C GLY A 127 -19.95 7.46 6.31
N LEU A 128 -19.39 8.46 5.63
CA LEU A 128 -20.01 9.11 4.47
C LEU A 128 -19.82 8.27 3.20
N PRO A 129 -20.72 8.38 2.22
CA PRO A 129 -20.60 7.64 0.97
C PRO A 129 -19.38 8.07 0.15
N LEU A 130 -18.69 7.09 -0.44
CA LEU A 130 -17.59 7.34 -1.37
C LEU A 130 -18.13 7.63 -2.76
N ALA A 131 -17.56 8.64 -3.41
CA ALA A 131 -17.77 8.89 -4.83
C ALA A 131 -17.17 7.74 -5.64
N ALA A 132 -17.84 7.38 -6.73
CA ALA A 132 -17.35 6.41 -7.68
C ALA A 132 -16.18 6.98 -8.48
N GLU A 133 -15.16 6.15 -8.68
CA GLU A 133 -14.08 6.41 -9.61
C GLU A 133 -14.51 6.27 -11.08
N ASP A 134 -13.88 7.03 -11.97
CA ASP A 134 -13.87 6.78 -13.41
C ASP A 134 -12.51 6.22 -13.83
N ALA A 135 -12.45 4.92 -14.10
CA ALA A 135 -11.23 4.27 -14.54
C ALA A 135 -10.75 4.74 -15.92
N ALA A 136 -11.64 5.28 -16.76
CA ALA A 136 -11.28 5.79 -18.07
C ALA A 136 -10.39 7.03 -17.99
N THR A 137 -10.41 7.76 -16.87
CA THR A 137 -9.64 9.01 -16.68
C THR A 137 -8.30 8.81 -15.98
N TYR A 138 -8.00 7.63 -15.44
CA TYR A 138 -6.78 7.39 -14.64
C TYR A 138 -5.48 7.77 -15.38
N PHE A 139 -5.43 7.55 -16.69
CA PHE A 139 -4.23 7.74 -17.51
C PHE A 139 -4.51 8.57 -18.76
N GLN A 140 -5.33 9.63 -18.66
CA GLN A 140 -5.64 10.52 -19.79
C GLN A 140 -4.86 11.84 -19.77
N GLY A 141 -4.48 12.33 -18.58
CA GLY A 141 -3.95 13.68 -18.39
C GLY A 141 -5.01 14.77 -18.44
N GLY A 142 -4.64 16.00 -18.06
CA GLY A 142 -5.57 17.12 -17.91
C GLY A 142 -6.34 17.09 -16.58
N ASP A 143 -7.32 17.99 -16.44
CA ASP A 143 -7.99 18.24 -15.17
C ASP A 143 -9.12 17.24 -14.89
N ALA A 144 -9.80 16.79 -15.94
CA ALA A 144 -10.99 15.93 -15.85
C ALA A 144 -10.65 14.58 -15.23
N GLY A 145 -11.29 14.26 -14.10
CA GLY A 145 -11.02 13.03 -13.37
C GLY A 145 -9.67 13.03 -12.63
N TYR A 146 -9.08 14.21 -12.42
CA TYR A 146 -7.87 14.41 -11.62
C TYR A 146 -8.12 15.42 -10.49
N VAL A 147 -8.34 16.70 -10.83
CA VAL A 147 -8.60 17.78 -9.84
C VAL A 147 -10.09 18.17 -9.73
N THR A 148 -10.95 17.51 -10.52
CA THR A 148 -12.38 17.86 -10.62
C THR A 148 -13.29 17.06 -9.67
N TYR A 149 -12.76 16.09 -8.91
CA TYR A 149 -13.57 15.35 -7.94
C TYR A 149 -13.93 16.26 -6.74
N PRO A 150 -15.21 16.42 -6.40
CA PRO A 150 -15.62 17.29 -5.30
C PRO A 150 -15.46 16.60 -3.95
N ALA A 151 -15.19 17.40 -2.91
CA ALA A 151 -15.38 16.98 -1.53
C ALA A 151 -16.88 16.72 -1.25
N TYR A 152 -17.18 15.89 -0.26
CA TYR A 152 -18.56 15.57 0.11
C TYR A 152 -19.33 16.84 0.49
N GLN A 153 -20.55 16.97 -0.05
CA GLN A 153 -21.45 18.07 0.27
C GLN A 153 -22.53 17.55 1.23
N HIS A 154 -22.56 18.07 2.45
CA HIS A 154 -23.63 17.77 3.39
C HIS A 154 -24.95 18.35 2.87
N ALA A 155 -26.03 17.57 2.91
CA ALA A 155 -27.36 18.12 2.74
C ALA A 155 -27.66 19.07 3.92
N GLY A 156 -27.96 20.33 3.61
CA GLY A 156 -28.33 21.35 4.59
C GLY A 156 -29.74 21.19 5.13
#